data_AF-A0A2E0FGR7-F1
#
_entry.id   AF-A0A2E0FGR7-F1
#
_cell.length_a   1.000
_cell.length_b   1.000
_cell.length_c   1.000
_cell.angle_alpha   90.00
_cell.angle_beta   90.00
_cell.angle_gamma   90.00
#
_symmetry.space_group_name_H-M   'P 1'
#
loop_
_entity.id
_entity.type
_entity.pdbx_description
1 polymer ?
#
loop_
_entity_poly.entity_id
_entity_poly.type
_entity_poly.pdbx_seq_one_letter_code
_entity_poly.pdbx_strand_id
1 'polypeptide(L)'
;MAKVERLPSGKLKYRGELFPGYNKPKRAPKGSKKKYRVLAKQGDKIRIVMFGARGYSDFKQHKDPKRRANFKARHNCSTAKNKLTARYWACNYNW
;
A
#
# COMPACT_ATOMS: atom_id res chain seq x y z
N MET A 1 21.95 -2.20 -7.09
CA MET A 1 20.56 -2.10 -6.56
C MET A 1 20.61 -2.13 -5.04
N ALA A 2 19.85 -1.29 -4.32
CA ALA A 2 19.84 -1.36 -2.85
C ALA A 2 19.37 -2.75 -2.41
N LYS A 3 20.22 -3.49 -1.69
CA LYS A 3 19.93 -4.84 -1.21
C LYS A 3 18.88 -4.77 -0.09
N VAL A 4 17.88 -5.65 -0.14
CA VAL A 4 16.94 -5.81 0.98
C VAL A 4 17.61 -6.71 2.01
N GLU A 5 17.74 -6.21 3.23
CA GLU A 5 18.29 -6.96 4.36
C GLU A 5 17.16 -7.70 5.08
N ARG A 6 17.34 -8.99 5.35
CA ARG A 6 16.41 -9.82 6.12
C ARG A 6 16.91 -9.89 7.56
N LEU A 7 16.08 -9.46 8.50
CA LEU A 7 16.42 -9.50 9.93
C LEU A 7 16.04 -10.85 10.55
N PRO A 8 16.71 -11.28 11.63
CA PRO A 8 16.32 -12.50 12.39
C PRO A 8 14.86 -12.49 12.85
N SER A 9 14.29 -11.31 13.06
CA SER A 9 12.86 -11.10 13.39
C SER A 9 11.88 -11.39 12.23
N GLY A 10 12.37 -11.77 11.05
CA GLY A 10 11.56 -11.97 9.84
C GLY A 10 11.16 -10.67 9.12
N LYS A 11 11.50 -9.50 9.68
CA LYS A 11 11.29 -8.19 9.04
C LYS A 11 12.30 -7.93 7.93
N LEU A 12 11.95 -7.03 7.02
CA LEU A 12 12.79 -6.58 5.94
C LEU A 12 13.24 -5.14 6.19
N LYS A 13 14.54 -4.86 6.05
CA LYS A 13 15.08 -3.51 6.05
C LYS A 13 15.44 -3.11 4.63
N TYR A 14 14.88 -1.99 4.17
CA TYR A 14 15.13 -1.46 2.85
C TYR A 14 15.23 0.07 2.89
N ARG A 15 16.37 0.61 2.44
CA ARG A 15 16.67 2.06 2.47
C ARG A 15 16.42 2.69 3.85
N GLY A 16 16.88 2.03 4.91
CA GLY A 16 16.72 2.49 6.29
C GLY A 16 15.32 2.30 6.89
N GLU A 17 14.33 1.83 6.12
CA GLU A 17 12.98 1.59 6.61
C GLU A 17 12.72 0.10 6.88
N LEU A 18 12.10 -0.21 8.02
CA LEU A 18 11.66 -1.56 8.38
C LEU A 18 10.25 -1.85 7.83
N PHE A 19 10.09 -3.02 7.22
CA PHE A 19 8.83 -3.55 6.70
C PHE A 19 8.53 -4.93 7.32
N PRO A 20 7.26 -5.26 7.56
CA PRO A 20 6.87 -6.58 8.09
C PRO A 20 7.08 -7.74 7.10
N GLY A 21 7.37 -7.42 5.83
CA GLY A 21 7.61 -8.38 4.77
C GLY A 21 7.32 -7.77 3.40
N TYR A 22 7.60 -8.52 2.34
CA TYR A 22 7.18 -8.12 0.99
C TYR A 22 5.66 -8.16 0.89
N ASN A 23 5.08 -7.17 0.20
CA ASN A 23 3.65 -7.10 -0.06
C ASN A 23 2.78 -7.12 1.22
N LYS A 24 3.36 -6.76 2.38
CA LYS A 24 2.66 -6.61 3.67
C LYS A 24 2.58 -5.12 4.04
N PRO A 25 1.43 -4.45 3.83
CA PRO A 25 1.29 -3.05 4.19
C PRO A 25 1.43 -2.82 5.69
N LYS A 26 2.05 -1.69 6.05
CA LYS A 26 2.07 -1.16 7.42
C LYS A 26 1.53 0.26 7.44
N ARG A 27 1.18 0.77 8.61
CA ARG A 27 0.79 2.18 8.78
C ARG A 27 1.97 3.09 8.45
N ALA A 28 1.71 4.15 7.69
CA ALA A 28 2.69 5.20 7.50
C ALA A 28 2.86 6.00 8.79
N PRO A 29 4.06 6.55 9.07
CA PRO A 29 4.34 7.36 10.26
C PRO A 29 3.31 8.48 10.51
N LYS A 30 3.21 8.93 11.76
CA LYS A 30 2.42 10.11 12.13
C LYS A 30 2.91 11.31 11.30
N GLY A 31 1.99 12.15 10.83
CA GLY A 31 2.31 13.28 9.93
C GLY A 31 2.41 12.95 8.43
N SER A 32 2.47 11.66 8.03
CA SER A 32 2.46 11.33 6.60
C SER A 32 1.11 11.66 5.93
N LYS A 33 1.14 12.23 4.71
CA LYS A 33 -0.04 12.45 3.85
C LYS A 33 -0.73 11.14 3.41
N LYS A 34 -0.08 9.98 3.57
CA LYS A 34 -0.62 8.66 3.20
C LYS A 34 -0.88 7.81 4.44
N LYS A 35 -1.84 6.88 4.35
CA LYS A 35 -2.26 6.00 5.44
C LYS A 35 -1.32 4.81 5.61
N TYR A 36 -0.83 4.26 4.49
CA TYR A 36 -0.07 3.02 4.47
C TYR A 36 1.20 3.14 3.61
N ARG A 37 2.18 2.30 3.95
CA ARG A 37 3.41 2.08 3.17
C ARG A 37 3.63 0.58 3.05
N VAL A 38 4.15 0.13 1.91
CA VAL A 38 4.44 -1.28 1.65
C VAL A 38 5.72 -1.41 0.83
N LEU A 39 6.55 -2.39 1.16
CA LEU A 39 7.62 -2.84 0.29
C LEU A 39 7.01 -3.81 -0.73
N ALA A 40 6.56 -3.26 -1.86
CA ALA A 40 5.95 -4.04 -2.91
C ALA A 40 7.01 -4.82 -3.69
N LYS A 41 6.72 -6.08 -4.00
CA LYS A 41 7.55 -6.95 -4.85
C LYS A 41 6.69 -7.61 -5.91
N GLN A 42 7.15 -7.53 -7.16
CA GLN A 42 6.54 -8.21 -8.31
C GLN A 42 7.65 -8.66 -9.27
N GLY A 43 7.79 -9.97 -9.44
CA GLY A 43 9.00 -10.55 -10.03
C GLY A 43 10.24 -10.09 -9.26
N ASP A 44 11.24 -9.62 -9.99
CA ASP A 44 12.50 -9.11 -9.41
C ASP A 44 12.44 -7.64 -9.01
N LYS A 45 11.37 -6.93 -9.39
CA LYS A 45 11.21 -5.51 -9.10
C LYS A 45 10.66 -5.32 -7.70
N ILE A 46 11.29 -4.41 -6.96
CA ILE A 46 10.86 -3.97 -5.63
C ILE A 46 10.67 -2.45 -5.59
N ARG A 47 9.67 -1.98 -4.87
CA ARG A 47 9.40 -0.55 -4.69
C ARG A 47 8.71 -0.27 -3.36
N ILE A 48 9.10 0.80 -2.69
CA ILE A 48 8.29 1.35 -1.59
C ILE A 48 7.09 2.06 -2.22
N VAL A 49 5.90 1.57 -1.93
CA VAL A 49 4.64 2.19 -2.38
C VAL A 49 3.93 2.79 -1.17
N MET A 50 3.52 4.04 -1.28
CA MET A 50 2.68 4.72 -0.30
C MET A 50 1.26 4.88 -0.87
N PHE A 51 0.23 4.61 -0.07
CA PHE A 51 -1.14 4.64 -0.55
C PHE A 51 -2.17 4.96 0.55
N GLY A 52 -3.39 5.26 0.10
CA GLY A 52 -4.52 5.72 0.93
C GLY A 52 -4.32 7.16 1.39
N ALA A 53 -5.15 8.10 0.95
CA ALA A 53 -5.04 9.48 1.39
C ALA A 53 -5.38 9.61 2.89
N ARG A 54 -4.60 10.42 3.63
CA ARG A 54 -4.85 10.80 5.02
C ARG A 54 -5.38 12.24 5.05
N GLY A 55 -6.31 12.56 5.95
CA GLY A 55 -6.93 13.88 6.07
C GLY A 55 -8.41 13.92 5.64
N TYR A 56 -8.90 12.86 5.01
CA TYR A 56 -10.33 12.70 4.72
C TYR A 56 -11.02 11.96 5.88
N SER A 57 -11.96 12.64 6.54
CA SER A 57 -12.72 12.17 7.71
C SER A 57 -13.71 11.06 7.36
N ASP A 58 -14.21 11.07 6.14
CA ASP A 58 -15.23 10.21 5.55
C ASP A 58 -14.68 8.86 5.03
N PHE A 59 -13.39 8.77 4.71
CA PHE A 59 -12.83 7.63 3.96
C PHE A 59 -12.82 6.26 4.66
N LYS A 60 -12.98 6.20 5.98
CA LYS A 60 -13.03 4.94 6.76
C LYS A 60 -14.44 4.57 7.23
N GLN A 61 -15.41 5.47 7.03
CA GLN A 61 -16.82 5.24 7.36
C GLN A 61 -17.55 4.49 6.23
N HIS A 62 -16.89 4.26 5.10
CA HIS A 62 -17.48 3.69 3.88
C HIS A 62 -17.75 2.18 3.93
N LYS A 63 -18.23 1.64 5.06
CA LYS A 63 -18.97 0.36 4.98
C LYS A 63 -20.13 0.41 3.96
N ASP A 64 -20.39 1.59 3.38
CA ASP A 64 -21.13 1.86 2.13
C ASP A 64 -20.53 1.18 0.87
N PRO A 65 -21.21 0.14 0.35
CA PRO A 65 -20.81 -0.56 -0.87
C PRO A 65 -20.87 0.31 -2.14
N LYS A 66 -21.76 1.32 -2.20
CA LYS A 66 -21.94 2.20 -3.37
C LYS A 66 -20.74 3.11 -3.57
N ARG A 67 -20.21 3.70 -2.49
CA ARG A 67 -18.97 4.49 -2.54
C ARG A 67 -17.77 3.65 -2.98
N ARG A 68 -17.67 2.41 -2.48
CA ARG A 68 -16.64 1.46 -2.91
C ARG A 68 -16.78 1.12 -4.40
N ALA A 69 -18.00 0.85 -4.89
CA ALA A 69 -18.25 0.59 -6.30
C ALA A 69 -17.86 1.79 -7.18
N ASN A 70 -18.28 3.00 -6.81
CA ASN A 70 -17.93 4.24 -7.53
C ASN A 70 -16.43 4.49 -7.55
N PHE A 71 -15.72 4.23 -6.45
CA PHE A 71 -14.26 4.30 -6.45
C PHE A 71 -13.65 3.27 -7.39
N LYS A 72 -14.11 2.01 -7.31
CA LYS A 72 -13.59 0.93 -8.16
C LYS A 72 -13.79 1.22 -9.64
N ALA A 73 -14.93 1.81 -10.02
CA ALA A 73 -15.23 2.21 -11.38
C ALA A 73 -14.29 3.33 -11.85
N ARG A 74 -14.19 4.45 -11.11
CA ARG A 74 -13.34 5.60 -11.46
C ARG A 74 -11.84 5.26 -11.54
N HIS A 75 -11.39 4.23 -10.82
CA HIS A 75 -9.99 3.81 -10.81
C HIS A 75 -9.72 2.52 -11.61
N ASN A 76 -10.70 2.04 -12.37
CA ASN A 76 -10.59 0.81 -13.18
C ASN A 76 -9.97 -0.34 -12.38
N CYS A 77 -10.46 -0.60 -11.17
CA CYS A 77 -9.81 -1.51 -10.23
C CYS A 77 -9.69 -2.95 -10.75
N SER A 78 -10.55 -3.37 -11.68
CA SER A 78 -10.47 -4.67 -12.36
C SER A 78 -9.15 -4.87 -13.12
N THR A 79 -8.51 -3.80 -13.58
CA THR A 79 -7.22 -3.84 -14.29
C THR A 79 -6.03 -3.59 -13.38
N ALA A 80 -6.25 -3.39 -12.07
CA ALA A 80 -5.20 -3.07 -11.10
C ALA A 80 -4.46 -4.34 -10.67
N LYS A 81 -3.59 -4.87 -11.54
CA LYS A 81 -2.80 -6.09 -11.27
C LYS A 81 -1.36 -5.81 -10.79
N ASN A 82 -0.84 -4.60 -11.03
CA ASN A 82 0.55 -4.27 -10.74
C ASN A 82 0.75 -3.83 -9.28
N LYS A 83 1.36 -4.70 -8.46
CA LYS A 83 1.67 -4.48 -7.03
C LYS A 83 2.63 -3.31 -6.81
N LEU A 84 3.39 -2.90 -7.82
CA LEU A 84 4.31 -1.77 -7.73
C LEU A 84 3.61 -0.40 -7.84
N THR A 85 2.29 -0.38 -7.96
CA THR A 85 1.48 0.84 -8.10
C THR A 85 0.61 1.09 -6.87
N ALA A 86 0.40 2.36 -6.51
CA ALA A 86 -0.50 2.73 -5.42
C ALA A 86 -1.96 2.33 -5.71
N ARG A 87 -2.36 2.30 -6.99
CA ARG A 87 -3.70 1.91 -7.44
C ARG A 87 -4.05 0.48 -7.04
N TYR A 88 -3.13 -0.47 -7.24
CA TYR A 88 -3.33 -1.86 -6.78
C TYR A 88 -3.67 -1.92 -5.29
N TRP A 89 -2.87 -1.25 -4.46
CA TRP A 89 -3.09 -1.28 -3.01
C TRP A 89 -4.34 -0.53 -2.58
N ALA A 90 -4.65 0.58 -3.26
CA ALA A 90 -5.87 1.32 -3.01
C ALA A 90 -7.11 0.47 -3.31
N CYS A 91 -7.12 -0.27 -4.43
CA CYS A 91 -8.23 -1.13 -4.83
C CYS A 91 -8.41 -2.39 -3.97
N ASN A 92 -7.30 -2.99 -3.50
CA ASN A 92 -7.29 -4.31 -2.87
C ASN A 92 -7.14 -4.30 -1.33
N TYR A 93 -6.60 -3.24 -0.73
CA TYR A 93 -6.35 -3.18 0.72
C TYR A 93 -7.02 -2.00 1.43
N ASN A 94 -7.25 -0.89 0.72
CA ASN A 94 -7.73 0.37 1.33
C ASN A 94 -9.23 0.61 1.07
N TRP A 95 -10.07 -0.39 1.36
CA TRP A 95 -11.54 -0.34 1.40
C TRP A 95 -12.08 -1.33 2.42
#